data_AF-A0AAV5IZY8-F1
#
_entry.id   AF-A0AAV5IZY8-F1
#
_cell.length_a   1.000
_cell.length_b   1.000
_cell.length_c   1.000
_cell.angle_alpha   90.00
_cell.angle_beta   90.00
_cell.angle_gamma   90.00
#
_symmetry.space_group_name_H-M   'P 1'
#
loop_
_entity.id
_entity.type
_entity.pdbx_description
1 polymer ?
#
loop_
_entity_poly.entity_id
_entity_poly.type
_entity_poly.pdbx_seq_one_letter_code
_entity_poly.pdbx_strand_id
1 'polypeptide(L)'
;MASTDGLMPITRSFLASYYDKYHLQPLSDDIPRLSSQIRGFAQDLLHESPPTQGESILIQEADSQPPHKIDENMWKNRENIEEIIFLLERSRWPAALQQPLTPEDSELANVFGQLKDKFEKTFSTLVSFQEKNSERVFDIVMTYLPQDFRGKIIRQQRERSERNKQAAVDALVSAGGTIRDRYALLWKQQMDRRIQLAQLGSATGVYKALVKYLVGVPQVLLDFIQQINDDDGPMEEPRSRYGPPLYSLTRMVLSIRLFVSLAWERFEACKLKRHQITVLEEAAEVYTSEFVRFISFISEVFANSPFFISAEESSALDGGKNDDYKEINVAAGKTYEVSLTVESINSYIAWDFSVIQGKMSMDIGFCVEYINSAGEKIVSWTIIFHNLLPML
;
A
#
# COMPACT_ATOMS: atom_id res chain seq x y z
N MET A 1 -5.76 24.71 16.96
CA MET A 1 -5.81 24.19 15.57
C MET A 1 -4.41 24.32 15.03
N ALA A 2 -3.87 23.29 14.37
CA ALA A 2 -2.63 23.47 13.61
C ALA A 2 -2.89 24.53 12.54
N SER A 3 -1.99 25.50 12.40
CA SER A 3 -2.10 26.49 11.33
C SER A 3 -1.96 25.76 10.00
N THR A 4 -2.94 25.91 9.12
CA THR A 4 -2.90 25.34 7.77
C THR A 4 -2.19 26.27 6.79
N ASP A 5 -1.84 27.47 7.23
CA ASP A 5 -1.14 28.48 6.43
C ASP A 5 0.31 28.04 6.19
N GLY A 6 0.70 27.95 4.91
CA GLY A 6 2.06 27.58 4.50
C GLY A 6 2.32 26.08 4.35
N LEU A 7 1.29 25.22 4.34
CA LEU A 7 1.44 23.81 4.00
C LEU A 7 1.63 23.64 2.48
N MET A 8 2.64 22.87 2.09
CA MET A 8 2.98 22.56 0.69
C MET A 8 2.69 21.10 0.34
N PRO A 9 2.36 20.77 -0.93
CA PRO A 9 2.26 19.38 -1.39
C PRO A 9 3.50 18.57 -1.07
N ILE A 10 3.29 17.36 -0.53
CA ILE A 10 4.38 16.40 -0.39
C ILE A 10 4.81 15.94 -1.77
N THR A 11 6.06 16.18 -2.11
CA THR A 11 6.67 15.70 -3.35
C THR A 11 7.33 14.34 -3.13
N ARG A 12 7.51 13.60 -4.24
CA ARG A 12 8.26 12.34 -4.22
C ARG A 12 9.73 12.55 -3.81
N SER A 13 10.35 13.65 -4.23
CA SER A 13 11.74 13.99 -3.84
C SER A 13 11.86 14.25 -2.34
N PHE A 14 10.89 14.94 -1.75
CA PHE A 14 10.82 15.12 -0.30
C PHE A 14 10.71 13.76 0.40
N LEU A 15 9.76 12.91 -0.02
CA LEU A 15 9.60 11.58 0.58
C LEU A 15 10.84 10.71 0.43
N ALA A 16 11.52 10.76 -0.71
CA ALA A 16 12.76 10.02 -0.93
C ALA A 16 13.83 10.44 0.08
N SER A 17 14.08 11.76 0.21
CA SER A 17 15.02 12.31 1.20
C SER A 17 14.60 12.01 2.64
N TYR A 18 13.30 12.02 2.92
CA TYR A 18 12.77 11.70 4.24
C TYR A 18 13.02 10.23 4.58
N TYR A 19 12.80 9.32 3.63
CA TYR A 19 12.99 7.89 3.86
C TYR A 19 14.45 7.47 3.82
N ASP A 20 15.40 8.31 3.37
CA ASP A 20 16.83 8.04 3.48
C ASP A 20 17.29 7.75 4.89
N LYS A 21 16.66 8.33 5.92
CA LYS A 21 16.98 7.99 7.32
C LYS A 21 16.41 6.65 7.80
N TYR A 22 15.54 6.01 7.01
CA TYR A 22 14.86 4.75 7.33
C TYR A 22 15.36 3.62 6.44
N HIS A 23 16.49 3.05 6.84
CA HIS A 23 17.07 1.88 6.17
C HIS A 23 16.53 0.59 6.77
N LEU A 24 15.82 -0.18 5.94
CA LEU A 24 15.50 -1.56 6.28
C LEU A 24 16.76 -2.41 6.10
N GLN A 25 17.20 -3.05 7.18
CA GLN A 25 18.27 -4.05 7.07
C GLN A 25 17.84 -5.17 6.12
N PRO A 26 18.72 -5.66 5.24
CA PRO A 26 18.40 -6.74 4.30
C PRO A 26 17.72 -7.92 4.99
N LEU A 27 16.85 -8.61 4.27
CA LEU A 27 16.29 -9.86 4.76
C LEU A 27 17.37 -10.94 4.85
N SER A 28 17.17 -11.95 5.69
CA SER A 28 18.04 -13.13 5.73
C SER A 28 18.21 -13.76 4.34
N ASP A 29 19.44 -14.13 4.01
CA ASP A 29 19.81 -14.89 2.81
C ASP A 29 19.14 -16.27 2.76
N ASP A 30 18.59 -16.73 3.89
CA ASP A 30 17.84 -17.98 3.97
C ASP A 30 16.47 -17.90 3.28
N ILE A 31 15.89 -16.71 3.12
CA ILE A 31 14.57 -16.57 2.48
C ILE A 31 14.56 -17.14 1.05
N PRO A 32 15.42 -16.71 0.11
CA PRO A 32 15.41 -17.26 -1.24
C PRO A 32 15.76 -18.75 -1.27
N ARG A 33 16.71 -19.20 -0.41
CA ARG A 33 17.12 -20.59 -0.28
C ARG A 33 15.96 -21.49 0.16
N LEU A 34 15.35 -21.18 1.31
CA LEU A 34 14.26 -21.95 1.90
C LEU A 34 12.99 -21.90 1.05
N SER A 35 12.68 -20.73 0.46
CA SER A 35 11.55 -20.61 -0.47
C SER A 35 11.71 -21.54 -1.67
N SER A 36 12.93 -21.64 -2.22
CA SER A 36 13.22 -22.52 -3.36
C SER A 36 13.17 -23.99 -2.96
N GLN A 37 13.69 -24.35 -1.79
CA GLN A 37 13.65 -25.74 -1.30
C GLN A 37 12.21 -26.21 -1.05
N ILE A 38 11.40 -25.40 -0.36
CA ILE A 38 9.98 -25.71 -0.13
C ILE A 38 9.22 -25.81 -1.44
N ARG A 39 9.51 -24.90 -2.40
CA ARG A 39 8.88 -24.97 -3.72
C ARG A 39 9.26 -26.25 -4.47
N GLY A 40 10.52 -26.69 -4.36
CA GLY A 40 10.97 -27.98 -4.90
C GLY A 40 10.20 -29.16 -4.30
N PHE A 41 10.01 -29.18 -2.98
CA PHE A 41 9.22 -30.24 -2.34
C PHE A 41 7.75 -30.23 -2.78
N ALA A 42 7.16 -29.05 -2.97
CA ALA A 42 5.81 -28.94 -3.53
C ALA A 42 5.75 -29.48 -4.97
N GLN A 43 6.77 -29.22 -5.80
CA GLN A 43 6.85 -29.75 -7.16
C GLN A 43 7.01 -31.27 -7.19
N ASP A 44 7.82 -31.84 -6.31
CA ASP A 44 7.98 -33.30 -6.18
C ASP A 44 6.62 -33.97 -5.89
N LEU A 45 5.83 -33.41 -4.97
CA LEU A 45 4.49 -33.91 -4.64
C LEU A 45 3.51 -33.82 -5.82
N LEU A 46 3.63 -32.77 -6.65
CA LEU A 46 2.82 -32.60 -7.86
C LEU A 46 3.23 -33.54 -9.01
N HIS A 47 4.48 -34.00 -9.02
CA HIS A 47 4.93 -35.02 -9.97
C HIS A 47 4.37 -36.40 -9.65
N GLU A 48 4.13 -36.71 -8.38
CA GLU A 48 3.59 -37.99 -7.94
C GLU A 48 2.09 -38.13 -8.22
N SER A 49 1.32 -37.04 -8.18
CA SER A 49 -0.11 -37.05 -8.52
C SER A 49 -0.60 -35.72 -9.10
N PRO A 50 -1.51 -35.76 -10.10
CA PRO A 50 -2.01 -34.55 -10.74
C PRO A 50 -2.75 -33.65 -9.74
N PRO A 51 -2.67 -32.31 -9.89
CA PRO A 51 -3.34 -31.39 -8.99
C PRO A 51 -4.86 -31.44 -9.16
N THR A 52 -5.57 -31.28 -8.05
CA THR A 52 -7.02 -31.01 -8.07
C THR A 52 -7.32 -29.61 -8.59
N GLN A 53 -8.59 -29.30 -8.84
CA GLN A 53 -9.00 -27.96 -9.26
C GLN A 53 -8.66 -26.90 -8.19
N GLY A 54 -8.83 -27.22 -6.91
CA GLY A 54 -8.47 -26.32 -5.80
C GLY A 54 -6.96 -26.08 -5.71
N GLU A 55 -6.18 -27.15 -5.86
CA GLU A 55 -4.71 -27.07 -5.87
C GLU A 55 -4.20 -26.26 -7.06
N SER A 56 -4.84 -26.40 -8.24
CA SER A 56 -4.48 -25.64 -9.44
C SER A 56 -4.58 -24.12 -9.22
N ILE A 57 -5.60 -23.68 -8.50
CA ILE A 57 -5.77 -22.26 -8.15
C ILE A 57 -4.66 -21.80 -7.21
N LEU A 58 -4.31 -22.61 -6.19
CA LEU A 58 -3.24 -22.28 -5.25
C LEU A 58 -1.86 -22.28 -5.92
N ILE A 59 -1.62 -23.19 -6.87
CA ILE A 59 -0.39 -23.22 -7.68
C ILE A 59 -0.27 -21.93 -8.49
N GLN A 60 -1.34 -21.56 -9.22
CA GLN A 60 -1.38 -20.32 -10.01
C GLN A 60 -1.12 -19.09 -9.13
N GLU A 61 -1.74 -19.04 -7.94
CA GLU A 61 -1.52 -17.97 -6.98
C GLU A 61 -0.06 -17.91 -6.53
N ALA A 62 0.54 -19.06 -6.24
CA ALA A 62 1.92 -19.14 -5.79
C ALA A 62 2.95 -18.94 -6.92
N ASP A 63 2.55 -19.00 -8.19
CA ASP A 63 3.35 -18.61 -9.36
C ASP A 63 3.16 -17.14 -9.75
N SER A 64 2.11 -16.49 -9.24
CA SER A 64 1.80 -15.10 -9.54
C SER A 64 2.73 -14.14 -8.79
N GLN A 65 2.90 -12.94 -9.35
CA GLN A 65 3.63 -11.89 -8.65
C GLN A 65 2.84 -11.44 -7.41
N PRO A 66 3.50 -11.25 -6.25
CA PRO A 66 2.86 -10.64 -5.09
C PRO A 66 2.26 -9.27 -5.43
N PRO A 67 1.17 -8.85 -4.77
CA PRO A 67 0.58 -7.54 -5.00
C PRO A 67 1.60 -6.42 -4.81
N HIS A 68 1.63 -5.46 -5.73
CA HIS A 68 2.55 -4.32 -5.71
C HIS A 68 2.26 -3.39 -4.52
N LYS A 69 0.99 -3.11 -4.25
CA LYS A 69 0.57 -2.20 -3.18
C LYS A 69 0.84 -2.83 -1.82
N ILE A 70 1.62 -2.14 -0.96
CA ILE A 70 2.03 -2.65 0.37
C ILE A 70 0.82 -3.11 1.19
N ASP A 71 -0.28 -2.36 1.19
CA ASP A 71 -1.45 -2.71 2.01
C ASP A 71 -2.22 -3.93 1.47
N GLU A 72 -2.37 -4.04 0.15
CA GLU A 72 -2.91 -5.23 -0.50
C GLU A 72 -2.06 -6.46 -0.18
N ASN A 73 -0.74 -6.27 -0.24
CA ASN A 73 0.22 -7.31 0.05
C ASN A 73 0.19 -7.73 1.54
N MET A 74 0.04 -6.79 2.47
CA MET A 74 -0.19 -7.10 3.89
C MET A 74 -1.46 -7.94 4.10
N TRP A 75 -2.55 -7.61 3.40
CA TRP A 75 -3.76 -8.44 3.42
C TRP A 75 -3.50 -9.83 2.85
N LYS A 76 -2.68 -9.94 1.80
CA LYS A 76 -2.32 -11.23 1.22
C LYS A 76 -1.50 -12.10 2.17
N ASN A 77 -0.56 -11.51 2.92
CA ASN A 77 0.17 -12.23 3.96
C ASN A 77 -0.78 -12.67 5.08
N ARG A 78 -1.72 -11.80 5.50
CA ARG A 78 -2.71 -12.13 6.52
C ARG A 78 -3.58 -13.32 6.11
N GLU A 79 -4.06 -13.33 4.87
CA GLU A 79 -4.81 -14.45 4.28
C GLU A 79 -3.99 -15.75 4.33
N ASN A 80 -2.76 -15.73 3.84
CA ASN A 80 -1.93 -16.93 3.79
C ASN A 80 -1.53 -17.46 5.17
N ILE A 81 -1.23 -16.57 6.12
CA ILE A 81 -0.98 -16.97 7.50
C ILE A 81 -2.22 -17.67 8.08
N GLU A 82 -3.42 -17.12 7.87
CA GLU A 82 -4.64 -17.71 8.43
C GLU A 82 -5.02 -19.04 7.77
N GLU A 83 -4.80 -19.16 6.46
CA GLU A 83 -4.94 -20.42 5.74
C GLU A 83 -3.97 -21.49 6.26
N ILE A 84 -2.71 -21.11 6.55
CA ILE A 84 -1.76 -22.02 7.19
C ILE A 84 -2.24 -22.42 8.59
N ILE A 85 -2.68 -21.47 9.42
CA ILE A 85 -3.23 -21.78 10.75
C ILE A 85 -4.39 -22.77 10.64
N PHE A 86 -5.29 -22.55 9.68
CA PHE A 86 -6.43 -23.40 9.40
C PHE A 86 -6.01 -24.83 9.01
N LEU A 87 -5.02 -24.97 8.12
CA LEU A 87 -4.46 -26.29 7.75
C LEU A 87 -3.81 -26.99 8.95
N LEU A 88 -3.18 -26.22 9.84
CA LEU A 88 -2.52 -26.71 11.05
C LEU A 88 -3.48 -26.93 12.22
N GLU A 89 -4.79 -26.72 12.07
CA GLU A 89 -5.77 -27.13 13.08
C GLU A 89 -5.80 -28.65 13.22
N ARG A 90 -5.78 -29.15 14.46
CA ARG A 90 -5.73 -30.60 14.72
C ARG A 90 -6.88 -31.38 14.07
N SER A 91 -8.06 -30.78 13.94
CA SER A 91 -9.22 -31.35 13.25
C SER A 91 -9.00 -31.57 11.75
N ARG A 92 -8.03 -30.87 11.15
CA ARG A 92 -7.69 -30.92 9.73
C ARG A 92 -6.48 -31.81 9.44
N TRP A 93 -5.76 -32.25 10.46
CA TRP A 93 -4.61 -33.12 10.27
C TRP A 93 -5.00 -34.45 9.63
N PRO A 94 -4.10 -35.09 8.87
CA PRO A 94 -4.25 -36.48 8.47
C PRO A 94 -4.60 -37.38 9.66
N ALA A 95 -5.44 -38.39 9.44
CA ALA A 95 -5.95 -39.23 10.53
C ALA A 95 -4.84 -39.86 11.38
N ALA A 96 -3.73 -40.27 10.74
CA ALA A 96 -2.55 -40.79 11.40
C ALA A 96 -1.88 -39.81 12.39
N LEU A 97 -1.97 -38.50 12.14
CA LEU A 97 -1.41 -37.46 13.01
C LEU A 97 -2.38 -36.99 14.08
N GLN A 98 -3.70 -37.14 13.88
CA GLN A 98 -4.69 -36.78 14.90
C GLN A 98 -4.55 -37.66 16.16
N GLN A 99 -4.28 -38.94 15.95
CA GLN A 99 -4.05 -39.95 16.98
C GLN A 99 -2.73 -40.67 16.70
N PRO A 100 -1.58 -40.06 17.05
CA PRO A 100 -0.27 -40.62 16.74
C PRO A 100 -0.10 -42.01 17.37
N LEU A 101 0.12 -43.03 16.53
CA LEU A 101 0.38 -44.40 16.98
C LEU A 101 1.88 -44.72 17.02
N THR A 102 2.70 -43.91 16.36
CA THR A 102 4.16 -44.08 16.32
C THR A 102 4.89 -42.89 16.96
N PRO A 103 6.13 -43.10 17.45
CA PRO A 103 6.98 -42.01 17.94
C PRO A 103 7.25 -40.94 16.86
N GLU A 104 7.42 -41.35 15.60
CA GLU A 104 7.65 -40.44 14.47
C GLU A 104 6.44 -39.55 14.22
N ASP A 105 5.23 -40.11 14.22
CA ASP A 105 3.98 -39.35 14.07
C ASP A 105 3.77 -38.39 15.25
N SER A 106 4.24 -38.76 16.45
CA SER A 106 4.16 -37.92 17.65
C SER A 106 5.12 -36.73 17.60
N GLU A 107 6.34 -36.94 17.10
CA GLU A 107 7.31 -35.86 16.86
C GLU A 107 6.79 -34.88 15.81
N LEU A 108 6.24 -35.41 14.71
CA LEU A 108 5.67 -34.61 13.63
C LEU A 108 4.45 -33.80 14.09
N ALA A 109 3.56 -34.40 14.89
CA ALA A 109 2.45 -33.70 15.54
C ALA A 109 2.93 -32.54 16.42
N ASN A 110 4.01 -32.72 17.18
CA ASN A 110 4.58 -31.66 18.02
C ASN A 110 5.11 -30.50 17.15
N VAL A 111 5.84 -30.81 16.07
CA VAL A 111 6.33 -29.78 15.13
C VAL A 111 5.18 -28.96 14.57
N PHE A 112 4.12 -29.59 14.06
CA PHE A 112 2.97 -28.87 13.52
C PHE A 112 2.21 -28.02 14.55
N GLY A 113 2.13 -28.49 15.80
CA GLY A 113 1.62 -27.70 16.91
C GLY A 113 2.43 -26.42 17.15
N GLN A 114 3.77 -26.55 17.18
CA GLN A 114 4.67 -25.40 17.34
C GLN A 114 4.62 -24.43 16.16
N LEU A 115 4.50 -24.95 14.94
CA LEU A 115 4.32 -24.13 13.74
C LEU A 115 3.04 -23.30 13.84
N LYS A 116 1.92 -23.92 14.23
CA LYS A 116 0.65 -23.21 14.43
C LYS A 116 0.81 -22.06 15.42
N ASP A 117 1.43 -22.31 16.58
CA ASP A 117 1.65 -21.28 17.60
C ASP A 117 2.47 -20.09 17.07
N LYS A 118 3.48 -20.34 16.22
CA LYS A 118 4.29 -19.28 15.58
C LYS A 118 3.47 -18.45 14.62
N PHE A 119 2.67 -19.10 13.76
CA PHE A 119 1.80 -18.41 12.83
C PHE A 119 0.68 -17.63 13.54
N GLU A 120 0.09 -18.15 14.61
CA GLU A 120 -0.93 -17.44 15.40
C GLU A 120 -0.38 -16.18 16.08
N LYS A 121 0.84 -16.24 16.62
CA LYS A 121 1.53 -15.07 17.16
C LYS A 121 1.76 -14.03 16.07
N THR A 122 2.29 -14.45 14.93
CA THR A 122 2.57 -13.58 13.77
C THR A 122 1.29 -12.95 13.22
N PHE A 123 0.22 -13.73 13.12
CA PHE A 123 -1.12 -13.27 12.73
C PHE A 123 -1.59 -12.17 13.66
N SER A 124 -1.53 -12.41 14.97
CA SER A 124 -1.95 -11.44 16.00
C SER A 124 -1.16 -10.13 15.91
N THR A 125 0.15 -10.21 15.67
CA THR A 125 0.99 -9.03 15.43
C THR A 125 0.55 -8.25 14.20
N LEU A 126 0.27 -8.93 13.08
CA LEU A 126 -0.18 -8.29 11.85
C LEU A 126 -1.56 -7.64 12.00
N VAL A 127 -2.52 -8.31 12.66
CA VAL A 127 -3.84 -7.75 12.96
C VAL A 127 -3.71 -6.49 13.81
N SER A 128 -2.94 -6.57 14.91
CA SER A 128 -2.73 -5.43 15.80
C SER A 128 -2.07 -4.26 15.08
N PHE A 129 -1.12 -4.52 14.18
CA PHE A 129 -0.50 -3.49 13.35
C PHE A 129 -1.54 -2.79 12.46
N GLN A 130 -2.38 -3.55 11.75
CA GLN A 130 -3.39 -2.98 10.84
C GLN A 130 -4.44 -2.14 11.59
N GLU A 131 -4.89 -2.61 12.75
CA GLU A 131 -5.82 -1.89 13.62
C GLU A 131 -5.22 -0.57 14.12
N LYS A 132 -4.03 -0.63 14.72
CA LYS A 132 -3.30 0.55 15.23
C LYS A 132 -3.01 1.54 14.12
N ASN A 133 -2.63 1.07 12.94
CA ASN A 133 -2.36 1.95 11.80
C ASN A 133 -3.64 2.65 11.33
N SER A 134 -4.78 1.93 11.27
CA SER A 134 -6.06 2.54 10.91
C SER A 134 -6.51 3.59 11.93
N GLU A 135 -6.33 3.33 13.23
CA GLU A 135 -6.63 4.28 14.29
C GLU A 135 -5.74 5.52 14.21
N ARG A 136 -4.43 5.31 14.03
CA ARG A 136 -3.46 6.38 13.87
C ARG A 136 -3.80 7.32 12.72
N VAL A 137 -4.08 6.76 11.53
CA VAL A 137 -4.46 7.58 10.36
C VAL A 137 -5.71 8.39 10.67
N PHE A 138 -6.70 7.79 11.34
CA PHE A 138 -7.90 8.50 11.75
C PHE A 138 -7.60 9.62 12.75
N ASP A 139 -6.75 9.37 13.76
CA ASP A 139 -6.38 10.37 14.76
C ASP A 139 -5.62 11.53 14.14
N ILE A 140 -4.71 11.26 13.19
CA ILE A 140 -4.03 12.29 12.41
C ILE A 140 -5.04 13.16 11.67
N VAL A 141 -6.00 12.56 10.96
CA VAL A 141 -7.08 13.33 10.31
C VAL A 141 -7.87 14.16 11.32
N MET A 142 -8.20 13.60 12.49
CA MET A 142 -8.94 14.28 13.55
C MET A 142 -8.20 15.51 14.12
N THR A 143 -6.87 15.60 14.01
CA THR A 143 -6.10 16.79 14.44
C THR A 143 -6.40 18.04 13.60
N TYR A 144 -6.78 17.85 12.33
CA TYR A 144 -7.14 18.92 11.39
C TYR A 144 -8.63 19.24 11.37
N LEU A 145 -9.46 18.45 12.06
CA LEU A 145 -10.91 18.63 12.11
C LEU A 145 -11.32 19.54 13.28
N PRO A 146 -12.43 20.30 13.16
CA PRO A 146 -13.00 21.08 14.26
C PRO A 146 -13.35 20.18 15.45
N GLN A 147 -12.89 20.56 16.65
CA GLN A 147 -13.13 19.81 17.90
C GLN A 147 -14.53 20.07 18.49
N ASP A 148 -15.48 20.51 17.67
CA ASP A 148 -16.85 20.78 18.06
C ASP A 148 -17.77 19.60 17.72
N PHE A 149 -19.09 19.84 17.67
CA PHE A 149 -20.07 18.80 17.37
C PHE A 149 -19.83 18.11 16.01
N ARG A 150 -19.18 18.77 15.04
CA ARG A 150 -18.86 18.19 13.73
C ARG A 150 -17.86 17.05 13.84
N GLY A 151 -16.81 17.21 14.65
CA GLY A 151 -15.84 16.15 14.92
C GLY A 151 -16.48 14.94 15.60
N LYS A 152 -17.46 15.16 16.50
CA LYS A 152 -18.23 14.08 17.13
C LYS A 152 -19.10 13.32 16.12
N ILE A 153 -19.73 14.01 15.16
CA ILE A 153 -20.52 13.37 14.09
C ILE A 153 -19.63 12.50 13.21
N ILE A 154 -18.43 12.97 12.83
CA ILE A 154 -17.49 12.20 12.00
C ILE A 154 -17.05 10.92 12.71
N ARG A 155 -16.74 10.99 14.01
CA ARG A 155 -16.43 9.80 14.83
C ARG A 155 -17.59 8.79 14.86
N GLN A 156 -18.82 9.26 15.12
CA GLN A 156 -20.00 8.41 15.14
C GLN A 156 -20.28 7.76 13.77
N GLN A 157 -20.09 8.51 12.68
CA GLN A 157 -20.23 7.98 11.32
C GLN A 157 -19.20 6.89 11.03
N ARG A 158 -17.92 7.08 11.42
CA ARG A 158 -16.89 6.05 11.32
C ARG A 158 -17.28 4.80 12.10
N GLU A 159 -17.61 4.94 13.38
CA GLU A 159 -17.98 3.80 14.22
C GLU A 159 -19.16 3.01 13.65
N ARG A 160 -20.20 3.70 13.16
CA ARG A 160 -21.34 3.05 12.52
C ARG A 160 -20.94 2.34 11.24
N SER A 161 -20.09 2.96 10.42
CA SER A 161 -19.59 2.33 9.19
C SER A 161 -18.76 1.10 9.48
N GLU A 162 -17.87 1.13 10.49
CA GLU A 162 -17.05 -0.02 10.88
C GLU A 162 -17.90 -1.15 11.45
N ARG A 163 -18.91 -0.85 12.29
CA ARG A 163 -19.88 -1.86 12.76
C ARG A 163 -20.63 -2.54 11.61
N ASN A 164 -21.09 -1.76 10.62
CA ASN A 164 -21.79 -2.33 9.46
C ASN A 164 -20.89 -3.23 8.61
N LYS A 165 -19.62 -2.84 8.43
CA LYS A 165 -18.62 -3.64 7.70
C LYS A 165 -18.28 -4.93 8.43
N GLN A 166 -18.14 -4.87 9.76
CA GLN A 166 -17.94 -6.04 10.59
C GLN A 166 -19.16 -6.97 10.53
N ALA A 167 -20.38 -6.45 10.61
CA ALA A 167 -21.59 -7.25 10.46
C ALA A 167 -21.68 -7.98 9.11
N ALA A 168 -21.20 -7.37 8.03
CA ALA A 168 -21.12 -8.02 6.72
C ALA A 168 -20.09 -9.18 6.70
N VAL A 169 -18.96 -9.01 7.40
CA VAL A 169 -17.97 -10.08 7.59
C VAL A 169 -18.57 -11.21 8.43
N ASP A 170 -19.22 -10.89 9.54
CA ASP A 170 -19.84 -11.88 10.44
C ASP A 170 -20.94 -12.66 9.73
N ALA A 171 -21.74 -11.99 8.89
CA ALA A 171 -22.77 -12.62 8.08
C ALA A 171 -22.18 -13.58 7.04
N LEU A 172 -21.08 -13.19 6.38
CA LEU A 172 -20.37 -14.04 5.43
C LEU A 172 -19.80 -15.30 6.11
N VAL A 173 -19.15 -15.14 7.27
CA VAL A 173 -18.61 -16.26 8.03
C VAL A 173 -19.73 -17.19 8.52
N SER A 174 -20.83 -16.61 9.03
CA SER A 174 -21.99 -17.38 9.49
C SER A 174 -22.69 -18.14 8.36
N ALA A 175 -22.61 -17.65 7.12
CA ALA A 175 -23.11 -18.32 5.93
C ALA A 175 -22.16 -19.42 5.39
N GLY A 176 -21.03 -19.68 6.06
CA GLY A 176 -20.04 -20.66 5.64
C GLY A 176 -19.06 -20.16 4.57
N GLY A 177 -18.89 -18.84 4.45
CA GLY A 177 -17.89 -18.24 3.56
C GLY A 177 -16.47 -18.71 3.90
N THR A 178 -15.64 -18.88 2.88
CA THR A 178 -14.25 -19.31 3.04
C THR A 178 -13.38 -18.19 3.60
N ILE A 179 -12.18 -18.53 4.06
CA ILE A 179 -11.16 -17.55 4.48
C ILE A 179 -10.89 -16.57 3.33
N ARG A 180 -10.72 -17.09 2.11
CA ARG A 180 -10.57 -16.31 0.89
C ARG A 180 -11.73 -15.34 0.63
N ASP A 181 -12.98 -15.79 0.79
CA ASP A 181 -14.16 -14.92 0.62
C ASP A 181 -14.12 -13.74 1.59
N ARG A 182 -13.73 -14.00 2.85
CA ARG A 182 -13.60 -12.96 3.87
C ARG A 182 -12.52 -11.95 3.51
N TYR A 183 -11.34 -12.40 3.06
CA TYR A 183 -10.27 -11.48 2.64
C TYR A 183 -10.62 -10.69 1.38
N ALA A 184 -11.33 -11.30 0.43
CA ALA A 184 -11.87 -10.59 -0.73
C ALA A 184 -12.86 -9.49 -0.31
N LEU A 185 -13.74 -9.75 0.67
CA LEU A 185 -14.66 -8.76 1.21
C LEU A 185 -13.92 -7.63 1.95
N LEU A 186 -12.96 -7.97 2.81
CA LEU A 186 -12.15 -6.97 3.54
C LEU A 186 -11.39 -6.06 2.58
N TRP A 187 -10.79 -6.64 1.53
CA TRP A 187 -10.12 -5.87 0.50
C TRP A 187 -11.07 -4.96 -0.28
N LYS A 188 -12.23 -5.49 -0.69
CA LYS A 188 -13.27 -4.68 -1.33
C LYS A 188 -13.69 -3.50 -0.47
N GLN A 189 -13.95 -3.73 0.82
CA GLN A 189 -14.29 -2.67 1.77
C GLN A 189 -13.17 -1.63 1.90
N GLN A 190 -11.91 -2.04 1.82
CA GLN A 190 -10.76 -1.13 1.84
C GLN A 190 -10.69 -0.28 0.56
N MET A 191 -10.93 -0.88 -0.61
CA MET A 191 -10.96 -0.17 -1.90
C MET A 191 -12.14 0.80 -1.98
N ASP A 192 -13.32 0.41 -1.52
CA ASP A 192 -14.49 1.28 -1.48
C ASP A 192 -14.21 2.54 -0.64
N ARG A 193 -13.46 2.42 0.49
CA ARG A 193 -13.01 3.58 1.28
C ARG A 193 -12.09 4.48 0.45
N ARG A 194 -11.12 3.91 -0.27
CA ARG A 194 -10.17 4.68 -1.08
C ARG A 194 -10.83 5.39 -2.25
N ILE A 195 -11.80 4.74 -2.91
CA ILE A 195 -12.58 5.34 -4.00
C ILE A 195 -13.40 6.51 -3.48
N GLN A 196 -14.08 6.34 -2.33
CA GLN A 196 -14.83 7.43 -1.71
C GLN A 196 -13.93 8.61 -1.32
N LEU A 197 -12.73 8.33 -0.78
CA LEU A 197 -11.75 9.36 -0.45
C LEU A 197 -11.24 10.10 -1.70
N ALA A 198 -10.84 9.38 -2.74
CA ALA A 198 -10.41 10.00 -4.00
C ALA A 198 -11.54 10.85 -4.63
N GLN A 199 -12.79 10.36 -4.58
CA GLN A 199 -13.96 11.12 -5.02
C GLN A 199 -14.13 12.44 -4.26
N LEU A 200 -13.87 12.46 -2.95
CA LEU A 200 -13.86 13.70 -2.16
C LEU A 200 -12.76 14.67 -2.61
N GLY A 201 -11.58 14.18 -2.99
CA GLY A 201 -10.50 15.00 -3.56
C GLY A 201 -10.89 15.60 -4.92
N SER A 202 -11.58 14.81 -5.75
CA SER A 202 -12.04 15.21 -7.09
C SER A 202 -13.33 16.03 -7.12
N ALA A 203 -14.05 16.15 -5.99
CA ALA A 203 -15.34 16.81 -5.95
C ALA A 203 -15.20 18.29 -6.36
N THR A 204 -15.96 18.74 -7.35
CA THR A 204 -16.01 20.14 -7.80
C THR A 204 -17.24 20.85 -7.21
N GLY A 205 -17.20 22.19 -7.11
CA GLY A 205 -18.36 23.01 -6.73
C GLY A 205 -18.71 23.07 -5.22
N VAL A 206 -20.01 23.13 -4.92
CA VAL A 206 -20.57 23.48 -3.59
C VAL A 206 -20.17 22.48 -2.49
N TYR A 207 -19.92 21.21 -2.82
CA TYR A 207 -19.50 20.19 -1.87
C TYR A 207 -18.03 20.34 -1.44
N LYS A 208 -17.11 20.69 -2.37
CA LYS A 208 -15.74 21.11 -2.05
C LYS A 208 -15.73 22.42 -1.27
N ALA A 209 -16.62 23.34 -1.62
CA ALA A 209 -16.82 24.58 -0.85
C ALA A 209 -17.28 24.28 0.58
N LEU A 210 -18.23 23.35 0.80
CA LEU A 210 -18.66 22.91 2.12
C LEU A 210 -17.55 22.21 2.90
N VAL A 211 -16.78 21.30 2.29
CA VAL A 211 -15.63 20.64 2.94
C VAL A 211 -14.49 21.62 3.22
N LYS A 212 -14.28 22.65 2.40
CA LYS A 212 -13.28 23.69 2.64
C LYS A 212 -13.73 24.70 3.70
N TYR A 213 -14.98 25.16 3.65
CA TYR A 213 -15.55 26.20 4.54
C TYR A 213 -16.09 25.68 5.88
N LEU A 214 -16.72 24.51 5.94
CA LEU A 214 -17.11 23.89 7.22
C LEU A 214 -15.95 23.13 7.86
N VAL A 215 -15.01 22.69 7.03
CA VAL A 215 -13.86 21.82 7.34
C VAL A 215 -12.66 22.47 8.01
N GLY A 216 -12.16 23.51 7.33
CA GLY A 216 -10.78 23.99 7.46
C GLY A 216 -9.73 23.06 6.82
N VAL A 217 -10.11 22.14 5.92
CA VAL A 217 -9.20 21.15 5.35
C VAL A 217 -8.25 21.82 4.31
N PRO A 218 -6.91 21.69 4.46
CA PRO A 218 -5.95 22.23 3.49
C PRO A 218 -6.16 21.67 2.08
N GLN A 219 -6.02 22.50 1.04
CA GLN A 219 -6.13 22.05 -0.37
C GLN A 219 -5.12 20.95 -0.69
N VAL A 220 -3.90 21.06 -0.16
CA VAL A 220 -2.84 20.07 -0.27
C VAL A 220 -3.26 18.67 0.18
N LEU A 221 -4.09 18.54 1.22
CA LEU A 221 -4.60 17.23 1.65
C LEU A 221 -5.52 16.62 0.58
N LEU A 222 -6.36 17.46 -0.03
CA LEU A 222 -7.30 17.01 -1.07
C LEU A 222 -6.55 16.54 -2.32
N ASP A 223 -5.47 17.24 -2.67
CA ASP A 223 -4.61 16.90 -3.80
C ASP A 223 -3.86 15.58 -3.54
N PHE A 224 -3.33 15.38 -2.31
CA PHE A 224 -2.74 14.11 -1.89
C PHE A 224 -3.75 12.94 -1.92
N ILE A 225 -4.97 13.16 -1.41
CA ILE A 225 -6.02 12.14 -1.38
C ILE A 225 -6.47 11.77 -2.79
N GLN A 226 -6.52 12.73 -3.72
CA GLN A 226 -6.84 12.47 -5.12
C GLN A 226 -5.86 11.47 -5.73
N GLN A 227 -4.56 11.58 -5.40
CA GLN A 227 -3.49 10.76 -5.95
C GLN A 227 -3.18 9.50 -5.13
N ILE A 228 -3.94 9.19 -4.07
CA ILE A 228 -3.62 8.09 -3.14
C ILE A 228 -3.63 6.71 -3.82
N ASN A 229 -4.39 6.58 -4.89
CA ASN A 229 -4.51 5.34 -5.66
C ASN A 229 -3.59 5.29 -6.88
N ASP A 230 -2.95 6.40 -7.23
CA ASP A 230 -2.12 6.52 -8.42
C ASP A 230 -0.85 5.69 -8.27
N ASP A 231 -0.47 5.05 -9.36
CA ASP A 231 0.73 4.20 -9.40
C ASP A 231 2.01 5.06 -9.39
N ASP A 232 1.93 6.32 -9.81
CA ASP A 232 3.01 7.32 -9.69
C ASP A 232 2.81 8.31 -8.52
N GLY A 233 1.81 8.04 -7.67
CA GLY A 233 1.45 8.91 -6.56
C GLY A 233 2.49 8.94 -5.43
N PRO A 234 2.28 9.78 -4.41
CA PRO A 234 3.21 9.92 -3.28
C PRO A 234 3.45 8.61 -2.51
N MET A 235 2.54 7.64 -2.64
CA MET A 235 2.68 6.32 -2.05
C MET A 235 3.64 5.40 -2.82
N GLU A 236 4.14 5.79 -4.00
CA GLU A 236 5.05 4.96 -4.80
C GLU A 236 6.49 4.93 -4.23
N GLU A 237 6.94 6.01 -3.59
CA GLU A 237 8.26 6.02 -2.96
C GLU A 237 8.43 4.92 -1.90
N PRO A 238 7.56 4.81 -0.88
CA PRO A 238 7.67 3.73 0.09
C PRO A 238 7.42 2.34 -0.54
N ARG A 239 6.61 2.23 -1.60
CA ARG A 239 6.42 0.96 -2.34
C ARG A 239 7.71 0.52 -3.00
N SER A 240 8.39 1.40 -3.73
CA SER A 240 9.64 1.08 -4.41
C SER A 240 10.74 0.66 -3.44
N ARG A 241 10.83 1.30 -2.27
CA ARG A 241 11.87 1.05 -1.26
C ARG A 241 11.59 -0.17 -0.40
N TYR A 242 10.36 -0.37 0.05
CA TYR A 242 10.02 -1.39 1.06
C TYR A 242 9.15 -2.53 0.52
N GLY A 243 8.64 -2.43 -0.71
CA GLY A 243 7.91 -3.48 -1.41
C GLY A 243 8.75 -4.73 -1.66
N PRO A 244 9.96 -4.67 -2.25
CA PRO A 244 10.71 -5.87 -2.63
C PRO A 244 10.98 -6.86 -1.47
N PRO A 245 11.33 -6.41 -0.25
CA PRO A 245 11.39 -7.28 0.92
C PRO A 245 10.04 -7.95 1.23
N LEU A 246 8.95 -7.19 1.26
CA LEU A 246 7.61 -7.74 1.52
C LEU A 246 7.18 -8.74 0.44
N TYR A 247 7.48 -8.49 -0.83
CA TYR A 247 7.17 -9.41 -1.93
C TYR A 247 7.90 -10.75 -1.74
N SER A 248 9.16 -10.69 -1.29
CA SER A 248 9.96 -11.89 -1.01
C SER A 248 9.35 -12.70 0.15
N LEU A 249 8.95 -12.05 1.24
CA LEU A 249 8.24 -12.69 2.37
C LEU A 249 6.91 -13.31 1.92
N THR A 250 6.17 -12.63 1.06
CA THR A 250 4.89 -13.12 0.53
C THR A 250 5.06 -14.38 -0.31
N ARG A 251 6.09 -14.44 -1.16
CA ARG A 251 6.42 -15.65 -1.91
C ARG A 251 6.77 -16.80 -0.97
N MET A 252 7.51 -16.54 0.10
CA MET A 252 7.88 -17.55 1.08
C MET A 252 6.66 -18.15 1.79
N VAL A 253 5.74 -17.32 2.31
CA VAL A 253 4.52 -17.82 2.97
C VAL A 253 3.59 -18.56 2.02
N LEU A 254 3.49 -18.11 0.76
CA LEU A 254 2.76 -18.84 -0.29
C LEU A 254 3.37 -20.21 -0.55
N SER A 255 4.70 -20.32 -0.65
CA SER A 255 5.38 -21.60 -0.80
C SER A 255 5.14 -22.52 0.40
N ILE A 256 5.18 -21.99 1.63
CA ILE A 256 4.86 -22.75 2.85
C ILE A 256 3.42 -23.27 2.78
N ARG A 257 2.44 -22.40 2.50
CA ARG A 257 1.02 -22.78 2.39
C ARG A 257 0.82 -23.86 1.34
N LEU A 258 1.38 -23.67 0.14
CA LEU A 258 1.28 -24.62 -0.96
C LEU A 258 1.83 -25.99 -0.54
N PHE A 259 3.04 -26.02 0.02
CA PHE A 259 3.65 -27.27 0.44
C PHE A 259 2.83 -27.99 1.52
N VAL A 260 2.38 -27.28 2.56
CA VAL A 260 1.55 -27.87 3.63
C VAL A 260 0.22 -28.40 3.06
N SER A 261 -0.43 -27.65 2.17
CA SER A 261 -1.68 -28.07 1.53
C SER A 261 -1.51 -29.36 0.74
N LEU A 262 -0.49 -29.42 -0.12
CA LEU A 262 -0.21 -30.59 -0.95
C LEU A 262 0.20 -31.82 -0.11
N ALA A 263 0.98 -31.59 0.95
CA ALA A 263 1.42 -32.63 1.87
C ALA A 263 0.25 -33.25 2.64
N TRP A 264 -0.76 -32.45 3.02
CA TRP A 264 -1.97 -32.95 3.70
C TRP A 264 -2.77 -33.88 2.80
N GLU A 265 -3.07 -33.43 1.58
CA GLU A 265 -3.87 -34.21 0.61
C GLU A 265 -3.18 -35.52 0.20
N ARG A 266 -1.85 -35.57 0.28
CA ARG A 266 -1.03 -36.72 -0.13
C ARG A 266 -0.45 -37.50 1.05
N PHE A 267 -0.79 -37.19 2.29
CA PHE A 267 -0.08 -37.69 3.46
C PHE A 267 -0.04 -39.23 3.55
N GLU A 268 -1.16 -39.88 3.22
CA GLU A 268 -1.27 -41.35 3.25
C GLU A 268 -0.48 -42.02 2.11
N ALA A 269 -0.28 -41.33 0.98
CA ALA A 269 0.45 -41.83 -0.17
C ALA A 269 1.97 -41.56 -0.08
N CYS A 270 2.35 -40.39 0.44
CA CYS A 270 3.73 -39.97 0.60
C CYS A 270 3.94 -39.34 1.99
N LYS A 271 4.57 -40.09 2.89
CA LYS A 271 4.97 -39.56 4.19
C LYS A 271 6.06 -38.50 4.05
N LEU A 272 5.96 -37.44 4.85
CA LEU A 272 6.97 -36.40 4.92
C LEU A 272 8.30 -36.94 5.45
N LYS A 273 9.38 -36.66 4.72
CA LYS A 273 10.75 -37.04 5.13
C LYS A 273 11.24 -36.08 6.20
N ARG A 274 12.08 -36.57 7.13
CA ARG A 274 12.68 -35.75 8.21
C ARG A 274 13.30 -34.45 7.71
N HIS A 275 14.05 -34.50 6.61
CA HIS A 275 14.66 -33.30 6.02
C HIS A 275 13.61 -32.26 5.56
N GLN A 276 12.50 -32.69 4.97
CA GLN A 276 11.43 -31.78 4.53
C GLN A 276 10.78 -31.09 5.74
N ILE A 277 10.60 -31.83 6.84
CA ILE A 277 10.05 -31.30 8.09
C ILE A 277 10.99 -30.25 8.69
N THR A 278 12.30 -30.54 8.77
CA THR A 278 13.29 -29.59 9.27
C THR A 278 13.35 -28.31 8.43
N VAL A 279 13.30 -28.41 7.10
CA VAL A 279 13.28 -27.24 6.22
C VAL A 279 11.99 -26.43 6.38
N LEU A 280 10.84 -27.09 6.56
CA LEU A 280 9.57 -26.41 6.82
C LEU A 280 9.61 -25.65 8.16
N GLU A 281 10.17 -26.27 9.20
CA GLU A 281 10.34 -25.65 10.52
C GLU A 281 11.24 -24.41 10.44
N GLU A 282 12.39 -24.53 9.78
CA GLU A 282 13.33 -23.44 9.56
C GLU A 282 12.69 -22.31 8.74
N ALA A 283 11.96 -22.63 7.69
CA ALA A 283 11.28 -21.64 6.85
C ALA A 283 10.16 -20.90 7.60
N ALA A 284 9.39 -21.60 8.43
CA ALA A 284 8.39 -20.93 9.26
C ALA A 284 9.04 -19.99 10.28
N GLU A 285 10.15 -20.40 10.90
CA GLU A 285 10.89 -19.54 11.84
C GLU A 285 11.46 -18.30 11.14
N VAL A 286 12.15 -18.48 10.01
CA VAL A 286 12.71 -17.37 9.23
C VAL A 286 11.60 -16.44 8.74
N TYR A 287 10.51 -16.98 8.17
CA TYR A 287 9.40 -16.15 7.71
C TYR A 287 8.78 -15.35 8.86
N THR A 288 8.40 -16.01 9.96
CA THR A 288 7.69 -15.33 11.07
C THR A 288 8.56 -14.28 11.74
N SER A 289 9.84 -14.57 11.99
CA SER A 289 10.78 -13.60 12.57
C SER A 289 11.04 -12.40 11.64
N GLU A 290 11.31 -12.64 10.35
CA GLU A 290 11.55 -11.59 9.36
C GLU A 290 10.31 -10.75 9.09
N PHE A 291 9.12 -11.37 9.07
CA PHE A 291 7.86 -10.67 8.87
C PHE A 291 7.51 -9.77 10.06
N VAL A 292 7.73 -10.23 11.30
CA VAL A 292 7.57 -9.39 12.50
C VAL A 292 8.59 -8.24 12.52
N ARG A 293 9.82 -8.48 12.10
CA ARG A 293 10.85 -7.44 11.94
C ARG A 293 10.41 -6.40 10.91
N PHE A 294 9.89 -6.84 9.77
CA PHE A 294 9.35 -5.97 8.72
C PHE A 294 8.18 -5.13 9.23
N ILE A 295 7.20 -5.75 9.91
CA ILE A 295 6.05 -5.02 10.50
C ILE A 295 6.54 -3.97 11.48
N SER A 296 7.47 -4.31 12.36
CA SER A 296 8.00 -3.38 13.38
C SER A 296 8.67 -2.17 12.71
N PHE A 297 9.49 -2.43 11.69
CA PHE A 297 10.12 -1.39 10.89
C PHE A 297 9.10 -0.49 10.18
N ILE A 298 8.16 -1.06 9.42
CA ILE A 298 7.16 -0.29 8.69
C ILE A 298 6.25 0.48 9.64
N SER A 299 5.94 -0.07 10.81
CA SER A 299 5.20 0.65 11.85
C SER A 299 5.94 1.90 12.32
N GLU A 300 7.26 1.86 12.43
CA GLU A 300 8.07 3.04 12.75
C GLU A 300 8.11 4.05 11.60
N VAL A 301 8.26 3.58 10.36
CA VAL A 301 8.26 4.43 9.17
C VAL A 301 6.93 5.17 9.03
N PHE A 302 5.81 4.44 9.02
CA PHE A 302 4.48 5.05 8.93
C PHE A 302 4.12 5.86 10.16
N ALA A 303 4.75 5.56 11.30
CA ALA A 303 4.56 6.39 12.46
C ALA A 303 5.07 7.82 12.23
N ASN A 304 6.27 7.91 11.69
CA ASN A 304 6.94 9.20 11.59
C ASN A 304 6.73 9.85 10.23
N SER A 305 6.17 9.13 9.25
CA SER A 305 5.97 9.61 7.88
C SER A 305 5.18 10.93 7.89
N PRO A 306 5.69 11.97 7.20
CA PRO A 306 5.00 13.23 7.11
C PRO A 306 3.78 13.08 6.22
N PHE A 307 2.67 13.67 6.64
CA PHE A 307 1.46 13.83 5.83
C PHE A 307 1.37 15.22 5.20
N PHE A 308 2.13 16.17 5.74
CA PHE A 308 2.28 17.53 5.25
C PHE A 308 3.71 18.02 5.49
N ILE A 309 4.13 19.02 4.71
CA ILE A 309 5.39 19.73 4.91
C ILE A 309 5.12 21.24 4.99
N SER A 310 5.85 21.95 5.84
CA SER A 310 5.81 23.41 5.86
C SER A 310 6.61 24.00 4.69
N ALA A 311 6.31 25.25 4.32
CA ALA A 311 7.10 25.98 3.32
C ALA A 311 8.59 26.07 3.70
N GLU A 312 8.91 26.13 4.98
CA GLU A 312 10.28 26.13 5.51
C GLU A 312 10.97 24.77 5.34
N GLU A 313 10.25 23.66 5.56
CA GLU A 313 10.75 22.29 5.37
C GLU A 313 10.95 21.93 3.90
N SER A 314 10.08 22.46 3.01
CA SER A 314 10.29 22.39 1.56
C SER A 314 11.55 23.15 1.16
N SER A 315 11.68 24.40 1.64
CA SER A 315 12.81 25.29 1.30
C SER A 315 14.15 24.79 1.84
N ALA A 316 14.17 24.09 2.97
CA ALA A 316 15.38 23.54 3.59
C ALA A 316 16.00 22.38 2.78
N LEU A 317 15.18 21.64 2.03
CA LEU A 317 15.63 20.59 1.10
C LEU A 317 16.01 21.17 -0.27
N ASP A 318 15.36 22.28 -0.67
CA ASP A 318 15.67 23.06 -1.88
C ASP A 318 16.98 23.90 -1.76
N GLY A 319 17.77 23.71 -0.69
CA GLY A 319 19.12 24.27 -0.57
C GLY A 319 20.08 23.83 -1.69
N GLY A 320 19.72 22.79 -2.46
CA GLY A 320 20.20 22.56 -3.80
C GLY A 320 19.25 23.19 -4.81
N LYS A 321 19.56 24.42 -5.25
CA LYS A 321 18.87 25.21 -6.30
C LYS A 321 17.89 24.38 -7.16
N ASN A 322 16.64 24.30 -6.74
CA ASN A 322 15.58 23.74 -7.53
C ASN A 322 14.81 24.91 -8.15
N ASP A 323 15.15 25.28 -9.38
CA ASP A 323 14.56 26.41 -10.12
C ASP A 323 13.18 26.06 -10.73
N ASP A 324 12.69 24.84 -10.48
CA ASP A 324 11.58 24.23 -11.22
C ASP A 324 10.18 24.68 -10.79
N TYR A 325 10.03 25.25 -9.58
CA TYR A 325 8.75 25.81 -9.13
C TYR A 325 8.90 27.26 -8.66
N LYS A 326 8.19 28.17 -9.33
CA LYS A 326 8.15 29.60 -8.98
C LYS A 326 6.72 30.12 -9.04
N GLU A 327 6.26 30.66 -7.91
CA GLU A 327 5.03 31.44 -7.88
C GLU A 327 5.32 32.88 -8.34
N ILE A 328 4.62 33.34 -9.37
CA ILE A 328 4.85 34.64 -10.00
C ILE A 328 3.56 35.45 -10.02
N ASN A 329 3.63 36.66 -9.47
CA ASN A 329 2.53 37.61 -9.53
C ASN A 329 2.60 38.46 -10.81
N VAL A 330 1.68 38.23 -11.74
CA VAL A 330 1.57 39.02 -12.98
C VAL A 330 0.56 40.16 -12.78
N ALA A 331 1.05 41.40 -12.77
CA ALA A 331 0.18 42.57 -12.65
C ALA A 331 -0.71 42.76 -13.90
N ALA A 332 -1.90 43.35 -13.71
CA ALA A 332 -2.83 43.60 -14.81
C ALA A 332 -2.18 44.40 -15.95
N GLY A 333 -2.31 43.92 -17.19
CA GLY A 333 -1.73 44.53 -18.38
C GLY A 333 -0.21 44.36 -18.52
N LYS A 334 0.42 43.49 -17.72
CA LYS A 334 1.84 43.12 -17.84
C LYS A 334 1.98 41.70 -18.36
N THR A 335 3.10 41.47 -19.05
CA THR A 335 3.54 40.14 -19.48
C THR A 335 4.76 39.75 -18.63
N TYR A 336 4.83 38.47 -18.26
CA TYR A 336 6.00 37.89 -17.60
C TYR A 336 6.58 36.81 -18.51
N GLU A 337 7.90 36.85 -18.73
CA GLU A 337 8.59 35.95 -19.65
C GLU A 337 9.52 35.01 -18.87
N VAL A 338 9.48 33.72 -19.22
CA VAL A 338 10.40 32.70 -18.72
C VAL A 338 11.24 32.21 -19.89
N SER A 339 12.56 32.34 -19.79
CA SER A 339 13.50 31.83 -20.80
C SER A 339 14.03 30.46 -20.40
N LEU A 340 13.77 29.44 -21.22
CA LEU A 340 14.24 28.08 -21.02
C LEU A 340 15.31 27.75 -22.06
N THR A 341 16.47 27.25 -21.62
CA THR A 341 17.58 26.90 -22.52
C THR A 341 17.53 25.42 -22.82
N VAL A 342 17.59 25.04 -24.11
CA VAL A 342 17.68 23.64 -24.53
C VAL A 342 19.14 23.19 -24.44
N GLU A 343 19.45 22.27 -23.53
CA GLU A 343 20.84 21.87 -23.26
C GLU A 343 21.39 20.82 -24.25
N SER A 344 20.53 20.04 -24.93
CA SER A 344 20.99 18.98 -25.85
C SER A 344 20.03 18.70 -27.01
N ILE A 345 20.55 18.10 -28.07
CA ILE A 345 19.75 17.68 -29.24
C ILE A 345 18.88 16.48 -28.81
N ASN A 346 17.58 16.52 -29.12
CA ASN A 346 16.55 15.54 -28.71
C ASN A 346 16.12 15.58 -27.24
N SER A 347 16.42 16.65 -26.49
CA SER A 347 15.78 16.89 -25.19
C SER A 347 14.40 17.51 -25.34
N TYR A 348 13.49 17.19 -24.41
CA TYR A 348 12.16 17.78 -24.33
C TYR A 348 12.12 18.83 -23.23
N ILE A 349 11.42 19.94 -23.48
CA ILE A 349 11.03 20.90 -22.44
C ILE A 349 9.57 20.61 -22.12
N ALA A 350 9.29 20.27 -20.87
CA ALA A 350 7.95 20.20 -20.32
C ALA A 350 7.74 21.41 -19.40
N TRP A 351 6.56 22.01 -19.46
CA TRP A 351 6.14 23.06 -18.54
C TRP A 351 4.72 22.74 -18.05
N ASP A 352 4.46 23.09 -16.80
CA ASP A 352 3.12 23.10 -16.22
C ASP A 352 2.91 24.43 -15.50
N PHE A 353 1.71 24.99 -15.58
CA PHE A 353 1.34 26.19 -14.86
C PHE A 353 -0.12 26.15 -14.45
N SER A 354 -0.42 26.74 -13.30
CA SER A 354 -1.78 26.94 -12.83
C SER A 354 -1.98 28.39 -12.40
N VAL A 355 -3.21 28.89 -12.56
CA VAL A 355 -3.59 30.23 -12.10
C VAL A 355 -4.35 30.09 -10.79
N ILE A 356 -3.86 30.74 -9.73
CA ILE A 356 -4.52 30.72 -8.42
C ILE A 356 -5.75 31.63 -8.48
N GLN A 357 -6.94 31.04 -8.54
CA GLN A 357 -8.21 31.80 -8.61
C GLN A 357 -8.53 32.52 -7.28
N GLY A 358 -8.42 33.84 -7.29
CA GLY A 358 -9.05 34.73 -6.32
C GLY A 358 -10.54 35.00 -6.63
N LYS A 359 -11.17 35.94 -5.92
CA LYS A 359 -12.62 36.30 -6.04
C LYS A 359 -13.08 36.78 -7.43
N MET A 360 -12.19 36.94 -8.40
CA MET A 360 -12.51 37.31 -9.78
C MET A 360 -11.87 36.27 -10.71
N SER A 361 -12.67 35.70 -11.62
CA SER A 361 -12.16 34.89 -12.73
C SER A 361 -11.29 35.78 -13.62
N MET A 362 -9.97 35.67 -13.51
CA MET A 362 -9.03 36.37 -14.38
C MET A 362 -8.37 35.33 -15.27
N ASP A 363 -8.63 35.46 -16.58
CA ASP A 363 -7.95 34.68 -17.61
C ASP A 363 -6.53 35.25 -17.82
N ILE A 364 -5.55 34.39 -18.09
CA ILE A 364 -4.18 34.79 -18.46
C ILE A 364 -3.89 34.30 -19.88
N GLY A 365 -3.32 35.19 -20.71
CA GLY A 365 -2.82 34.81 -22.03
C GLY A 365 -1.51 34.05 -21.89
N PHE A 366 -1.37 32.93 -22.61
CA PHE A 366 -0.15 32.13 -22.61
C PHE A 366 0.39 31.98 -24.04
N CYS A 367 1.69 32.20 -24.22
CA CYS A 367 2.37 32.03 -25.50
C CYS A 367 3.74 31.37 -25.30
N VAL A 368 4.12 30.55 -26.27
CA VAL A 368 5.47 29.95 -26.34
C VAL A 368 6.16 30.42 -27.60
N GLU A 369 7.25 31.15 -27.40
CA GLU A 369 8.12 31.65 -28.45
C GLU A 369 9.39 30.81 -28.51
N TYR A 370 9.77 30.38 -29.70
CA TYR A 370 11.07 29.76 -29.94
C TYR A 370 12.04 30.83 -30.43
N ILE A 371 13.21 30.92 -29.80
CA ILE A 371 14.29 31.82 -30.21
C ILE A 371 15.34 31.00 -30.93
N ASN A 372 15.60 31.29 -32.20
CA ASN A 372 16.60 30.58 -32.99
C ASN A 372 18.03 31.03 -32.62
N SER A 373 19.04 30.34 -33.17
CA SER A 373 20.46 30.67 -32.95
C SER A 373 20.89 32.05 -33.48
N ALA A 374 20.06 32.73 -34.27
CA ALA A 374 20.26 34.10 -34.75
C ALA A 374 19.55 35.15 -33.86
N GLY A 375 18.85 34.73 -32.80
CA GLY A 375 18.12 35.61 -31.89
C GLY A 375 16.74 36.04 -32.40
N GLU A 376 16.24 35.45 -33.48
CA GLU A 376 14.93 35.76 -34.02
C GLU A 376 13.85 34.99 -33.26
N LYS A 377 12.83 35.71 -32.80
CA LYS A 377 11.65 35.16 -32.12
C LYS A 377 10.65 34.64 -33.16
N ILE A 378 10.36 33.35 -33.12
CA ILE A 378 9.34 32.70 -33.94
C ILE A 378 8.23 32.23 -32.99
N VAL A 379 7.02 32.79 -33.13
CA VAL A 379 5.86 32.36 -32.33
C VAL A 379 5.48 30.95 -32.77
N SER A 380 5.53 30.00 -31.84
CA SER A 380 5.16 28.61 -32.12
C SER A 380 3.69 28.35 -31.84
N TRP A 381 3.16 28.90 -30.74
CA TRP A 381 1.76 28.75 -30.31
C TRP A 381 1.29 29.95 -29.47
N THR A 382 0.03 30.38 -29.67
CA THR A 382 -0.65 31.37 -28.83
C THR A 382 -2.00 30.79 -28.39
N ILE A 383 -2.22 30.68 -27.08
CA ILE A 383 -3.50 30.25 -26.51
C ILE A 383 -4.05 31.41 -25.67
N ILE A 384 -5.17 31.97 -26.12
CA ILE A 384 -5.98 32.87 -25.32
C ILE A 384 -7.01 31.99 -24.63
N PHE A 385 -6.87 31.77 -23.32
CA PHE A 385 -7.93 31.14 -22.55
C PHE A 385 -9.09 32.14 -22.46
N HIS A 386 -10.16 31.87 -23.22
CA HIS A 386 -11.48 32.39 -22.89
C HIS A 386 -12.18 31.35 -22.03
N ASN A 387 -12.89 31.78 -20.98
CA ASN A 387 -13.89 30.97 -20.31
C ASN A 387 -14.89 30.39 -21.33
N LEU A 388 -14.61 29.19 -21.82
CA LEU A 388 -15.54 28.33 -22.54
C LEU A 388 -16.23 27.42 -21.50
N LEU A 389 -17.42 27.83 -21.07
CA LEU A 389 -18.53 26.87 -21.03
C LEU A 389 -18.89 26.55 -22.51
N PRO A 390 -19.41 25.38 -22.92
CA PRO A 390 -19.72 24.12 -22.21
C PRO A 390 -19.30 22.83 -23.00
N MET A 391 -19.83 21.67 -22.58
CA MET A 391 -19.92 20.35 -23.26
C MET A 391 -18.75 19.37 -23.12
N LEU A 392 -18.82 18.52 -22.08
CA LEU A 392 -19.21 17.10 -22.19
C LEU A 392 -19.66 16.58 -20.82
#